data_AF-A0A1X7SLI5-F1
#
_entry.id   AF-A0A1X7SLI5-F1
#
_cell.length_a   1.000
_cell.length_b   1.000
_cell.length_c   1.000
_cell.angle_alpha   90.00
_cell.angle_beta   90.00
_cell.angle_gamma   90.00
#
_symmetry.space_group_name_H-M   'P 1'
#
loop_
_entity.id
_entity.type
_entity.pdbx_description
1 polymer ?
#
loop_
_entity_poly.entity_id
_entity_poly.type
_entity_poly.pdbx_seq_one_letter_code
_entity_poly.pdbx_strand_id
1 'polypeptide(L)'
;MATNQTCLGVDDLVDVLDLLKRCGFPKANWYDLGLRLGLKKSTLDVIEKNHPHDISRCMTECLSQWLGRADNVDSRGGANLDSLSDALGSMNETAVAEKL
;
A
#
# COMPACT_ATOMS: atom_id res chain seq x y z
N MET A 1 -25.76 -9.92 1.60
CA MET A 1 -25.12 -8.95 0.68
C MET A 1 -23.68 -9.39 0.56
N ALA A 2 -23.28 -9.95 -0.57
CA ALA A 2 -21.90 -10.37 -0.80
C ALA A 2 -21.06 -9.09 -0.95
N THR A 3 -20.24 -8.79 0.05
CA THR A 3 -19.13 -7.86 -0.15
C THR A 3 -18.22 -8.54 -1.17
N ASN A 4 -18.27 -8.06 -2.41
CA ASN A 4 -17.34 -8.47 -3.45
C ASN A 4 -15.94 -8.15 -2.93
N GLN A 5 -15.25 -9.15 -2.35
CA GLN A 5 -13.81 -9.11 -2.20
C GLN A 5 -13.23 -9.07 -3.61
N THR A 6 -13.14 -7.87 -4.18
CA THR A 6 -12.46 -7.64 -5.46
C THR A 6 -11.00 -7.86 -5.17
N CYS A 7 -10.54 -9.09 -5.39
CA CYS A 7 -9.13 -9.39 -5.51
C CYS A 7 -8.58 -8.48 -6.60
N LEU A 8 -7.68 -7.59 -6.22
CA LEU A 8 -6.99 -6.70 -7.13
C LEU A 8 -5.80 -7.44 -7.72
N GLY A 9 -5.60 -7.27 -9.02
CA GLY A 9 -4.41 -7.72 -9.74
C GLY A 9 -3.50 -6.55 -10.08
N VAL A 10 -2.37 -6.87 -10.71
CA VAL A 10 -1.38 -5.85 -11.13
C VAL A 10 -1.98 -4.88 -12.16
N ASP A 11 -3.02 -5.31 -12.91
CA ASP A 11 -3.78 -4.49 -13.85
C ASP A 11 -4.58 -3.36 -13.16
N ASP A 12 -4.99 -3.55 -11.89
CA ASP A 12 -5.74 -2.56 -11.10
C ASP A 12 -4.85 -1.47 -10.48
N LEU A 13 -3.54 -1.48 -10.77
CA LEU A 13 -2.57 -0.55 -10.18
C LEU A 13 -2.94 0.91 -10.39
N VAL A 14 -3.48 1.25 -11.56
CA VAL A 14 -3.90 2.62 -11.89
C VAL A 14 -5.10 3.03 -11.05
N ASP A 15 -6.10 2.16 -10.92
CA ASP A 15 -7.30 2.40 -10.10
C ASP A 15 -6.95 2.58 -8.63
N VAL A 16 -6.04 1.76 -8.10
CA VAL A 16 -5.55 1.88 -6.71
C VAL A 16 -4.81 3.20 -6.49
N LEU A 17 -3.95 3.59 -7.43
CA LEU A 17 -3.23 4.87 -7.36
C LEU A 17 -4.18 6.06 -7.36
N ASP A 18 -5.20 6.05 -8.22
CA ASP A 18 -6.18 7.13 -8.28
C ASP A 18 -7.11 7.14 -7.07
N LEU A 19 -7.43 5.97 -6.49
CA LEU A 19 -8.13 5.88 -5.22
C LEU A 19 -7.31 6.54 -4.10
N LEU A 20 -6.02 6.22 -3.98
CA LEU A 20 -5.13 6.81 -2.98
C LEU A 20 -5.01 8.33 -3.13
N LYS A 21 -4.96 8.83 -4.37
CA LYS A 21 -5.02 10.28 -4.64
C LYS A 21 -6.34 10.90 -4.20
N ARG A 22 -7.47 10.24 -4.48
CA ARG A 22 -8.81 10.70 -4.04
C ARG A 22 -8.95 10.72 -2.52
N CYS A 23 -8.32 9.77 -1.83
CA CYS A 23 -8.24 9.75 -0.37
C CYS A 23 -7.28 10.81 0.20
N GLY A 24 -6.55 11.55 -0.64
CA GLY A 24 -5.58 12.55 -0.20
C GLY A 24 -4.33 11.94 0.46
N PHE A 25 -4.04 10.66 0.19
CA PHE A 25 -2.93 9.98 0.83
C PHE A 25 -1.58 10.53 0.33
N PRO A 26 -0.68 10.97 1.22
CA PRO A 26 0.61 11.51 0.83
C PRO A 26 1.50 10.38 0.30
N LYS A 27 1.95 10.49 -0.95
CA LYS A 27 2.86 9.52 -1.58
C LYS A 27 4.16 9.31 -0.78
N ALA A 28 4.58 10.30 0.00
CA ALA A 28 5.77 10.22 0.85
C ALA A 28 5.69 9.08 1.89
N ASN A 29 4.48 8.67 2.28
CA ASN A 29 4.28 7.63 3.30
C ASN A 29 4.15 6.22 2.70
N TRP A 30 4.58 6.03 1.44
CA TRP A 30 4.52 4.73 0.75
C TRP A 30 5.27 3.62 1.50
N TYR A 31 6.33 3.96 2.23
CA TYR A 31 7.13 2.99 2.98
C TYR A 31 6.34 2.38 4.14
N ASP A 32 5.70 3.21 4.97
CA ASP A 32 4.86 2.73 6.08
C ASP A 32 3.63 1.98 5.56
N LEU A 33 3.04 2.47 4.46
CA LEU A 33 1.94 1.79 3.78
C LEU A 33 2.37 0.38 3.34
N GLY A 34 3.52 0.25 2.67
CA GLY A 34 4.05 -1.03 2.22
C GLY A 34 4.25 -2.03 3.36
N LEU A 35 4.77 -1.59 4.50
CA LEU A 35 4.92 -2.44 5.69
C LEU A 35 3.56 -2.95 6.20
N ARG A 36 2.55 -2.08 6.26
CA ARG A 36 1.21 -2.45 6.72
C ARG A 36 0.48 -3.38 5.76
N LEU A 37 0.73 -3.24 4.47
CA LEU A 37 0.24 -4.12 3.42
C LEU A 37 0.90 -5.50 3.42
N GLY A 38 2.00 -5.69 4.17
CA GLY A 38 2.70 -6.98 4.32
C GLY A 38 3.95 -7.13 3.48
N LEU A 39 4.44 -6.06 2.86
CA LEU A 39 5.74 -6.06 2.20
C LEU A 39 6.85 -6.06 3.25
N LYS A 40 7.93 -6.77 2.96
CA LYS A 40 9.11 -6.78 3.84
C LYS A 40 9.90 -5.50 3.66
N LYS A 41 10.54 -5.09 4.76
CA LYS A 41 11.52 -4.00 4.77
C LYS A 41 12.55 -4.15 3.63
N SER A 42 13.06 -5.36 3.43
CA SER A 42 14.04 -5.65 2.38
C SER A 42 13.53 -5.28 0.98
N THR A 43 12.26 -5.54 0.69
CA THR A 43 11.62 -5.22 -0.60
C THR A 43 11.50 -3.71 -0.75
N LEU A 44 11.05 -3.01 0.29
CA LEU A 44 10.93 -1.55 0.29
C LEU A 44 12.29 -0.85 0.15
N ASP A 45 13.32 -1.33 0.86
CA ASP A 45 14.68 -0.80 0.76
C ASP A 45 15.25 -0.95 -0.67
N VAL A 46 14.90 -2.03 -1.39
CA VAL A 46 15.28 -2.21 -2.80
C VAL A 46 14.56 -1.21 -3.70
N ILE A 47 13.27 -1.00 -3.48
CA ILE A 47 12.47 -0.02 -4.23
C ILE A 47 13.04 1.39 -4.04
N GLU A 48 13.33 1.78 -2.79
CA GLU A 48 13.91 3.08 -2.46
C GLU A 48 15.28 3.27 -3.13
N LYS A 49 16.14 2.24 -3.10
CA LYS A 49 17.46 2.29 -3.76
C LYS A 49 17.37 2.38 -5.28
N ASN A 50 16.37 1.77 -5.89
CA ASN A 50 16.15 1.85 -7.34
C ASN A 50 15.64 3.24 -7.76
N HIS A 51 14.90 3.92 -6.88
CA HIS A 51 14.22 5.18 -7.16
C HIS A 51 14.38 6.26 -6.06
N PRO A 52 15.61 6.63 -5.66
CA PRO A 52 15.87 7.41 -4.44
C PRO A 52 15.30 8.84 -4.45
N HIS A 53 14.94 9.38 -5.62
CA HIS A 53 14.38 10.73 -5.77
C HIS A 53 12.97 10.72 -6.39
N ASP A 54 12.42 9.54 -6.69
CA ASP A 54 11.14 9.40 -7.38
C ASP A 54 10.14 8.66 -6.49
N ILE A 55 9.63 9.39 -5.50
CA ILE A 55 8.62 8.90 -4.54
C ILE A 55 7.38 8.38 -5.28
N SER A 56 7.03 8.98 -6.42
CA SER A 56 5.91 8.50 -7.22
C SER A 56 6.17 7.10 -7.77
N ARG A 57 7.37 6.85 -8.31
CA ARG A 57 7.75 5.49 -8.73
C ARG A 57 7.87 4.53 -7.55
N CYS A 58 8.44 4.95 -6.42
CA CYS A 58 8.50 4.08 -5.25
C CYS A 58 7.11 3.62 -4.81
N MET A 59 6.14 4.53 -4.80
CA MET A 59 4.75 4.21 -4.48
C MET A 59 4.13 3.26 -5.51
N THR A 60 4.34 3.51 -6.81
CA THR A 60 3.85 2.64 -7.87
C THR A 60 4.43 1.23 -7.78
N GLU A 61 5.74 1.11 -7.57
CA GLU A 61 6.42 -0.19 -7.42
C GLU A 61 5.98 -0.91 -6.14
N CYS A 62 5.85 -0.19 -5.02
CA CYS A 62 5.31 -0.72 -3.77
C CYS A 62 3.93 -1.33 -3.98
N LEU A 63 3.02 -0.62 -4.63
CA LEU A 63 1.69 -1.13 -4.93
C LEU A 63 1.73 -2.28 -5.94
N SER A 64 2.64 -2.24 -6.91
CA SER A 64 2.84 -3.35 -7.84
C SER A 64 3.26 -4.64 -7.14
N GLN A 65 4.21 -4.56 -6.19
CA GLN A 65 4.61 -5.69 -5.35
C GLN A 65 3.47 -6.19 -4.48
N TRP A 66 2.67 -5.28 -3.91
CA TRP A 66 1.48 -5.65 -3.13
C TRP A 66 0.42 -6.36 -3.98
N LEU A 67 0.09 -5.82 -5.15
CA LEU A 67 -0.86 -6.42 -6.11
C LEU A 67 -0.35 -7.77 -6.67
N GLY A 68 0.96 -7.90 -6.83
CA GLY A 68 1.63 -9.15 -7.13
C GLY A 68 1.66 -10.15 -5.97
N ARG A 69 1.08 -9.80 -4.81
CA ARG A 69 1.05 -10.61 -3.58
C ARG A 69 2.45 -11.02 -3.11
N ALA A 70 3.42 -10.13 -3.24
CA ALA A 70 4.78 -10.38 -2.79
C ALA A 70 4.84 -10.57 -1.25
N ASP A 71 5.92 -11.19 -0.79
CA ASP A 71 6.22 -11.32 0.65
C ASP A 71 5.10 -11.95 1.48
N ASN A 72 4.52 -11.19 2.42
CA ASN A 72 3.54 -11.66 3.41
C ASN A 72 2.17 -11.02 3.15
N VAL A 73 1.90 -10.53 1.95
CA VAL A 73 0.64 -9.86 1.59
C VAL A 73 -0.57 -10.76 1.83
N ASP A 74 -0.48 -12.04 1.46
CA ASP A 74 -1.56 -13.00 1.71
C ASP A 74 -1.80 -13.22 3.22
N SER A 75 -0.78 -13.08 4.07
CA SER A 75 -0.94 -13.14 5.53
C SER A 75 -1.58 -11.89 6.13
N ARG A 76 -1.65 -10.79 5.37
CA ARG A 76 -2.27 -9.51 5.75
C ARG A 76 -3.64 -9.29 5.11
N GLY A 77 -4.24 -10.34 4.57
CA GLY A 77 -5.56 -10.30 3.95
C GLY A 77 -5.53 -10.30 2.42
N GLY A 78 -4.36 -10.27 1.79
CA GLY A 78 -4.18 -10.30 0.34
C GLY A 78 -4.22 -8.93 -0.33
N ALA A 79 -4.19 -8.92 -1.66
CA ALA A 79 -4.32 -7.70 -2.46
C ALA A 79 -5.79 -7.38 -2.72
N ASN A 80 -6.44 -6.66 -1.80
CA ASN A 80 -7.84 -6.22 -1.95
C ASN A 80 -8.09 -4.86 -1.28
N LEU A 81 -9.21 -4.24 -1.64
CA LEU A 81 -9.58 -2.93 -1.10
C LEU A 81 -9.77 -2.93 0.42
N ASP A 82 -10.23 -4.04 1.01
CA ASP A 82 -10.42 -4.16 2.45
C ASP A 82 -9.08 -4.03 3.19
N SER A 83 -8.06 -4.82 2.79
CA SER A 83 -6.71 -4.75 3.36
C SER A 83 -6.04 -3.39 3.14
N LEU A 84 -6.30 -2.72 2.01
CA LEU A 84 -5.82 -1.37 1.74
C LEU A 84 -6.48 -0.36 2.68
N SER A 85 -7.80 -0.44 2.83
CA SER A 85 -8.57 0.43 3.73
C SER A 85 -8.14 0.24 5.18
N ASP A 86 -7.92 -1.00 5.62
CA ASP A 86 -7.42 -1.33 6.95
C ASP A 86 -6.02 -0.75 7.17
N ALA A 87 -5.12 -0.89 6.20
CA ALA A 87 -3.78 -0.33 6.28
C ALA A 87 -3.81 1.22 6.38
N LEU A 88 -4.64 1.88 5.56
CA LEU A 88 -4.83 3.33 5.59
C LEU A 88 -5.47 3.81 6.89
N GLY A 89 -6.49 3.10 7.39
CA GLY A 89 -7.15 3.38 8.67
C GLY A 89 -6.15 3.31 9.82
N SER A 90 -5.36 2.24 9.84
CA SER A 90 -4.28 2.02 10.80
C SER A 90 -3.23 3.14 10.79
N MET A 91 -2.87 3.70 9.62
CA MET A 91 -1.96 4.86 9.51
C MET A 91 -2.56 6.14 10.06
N ASN A 92 -3.85 6.38 9.78
CA ASN A 92 -4.57 7.54 10.29
C ASN A 92 -4.76 7.47 11.82
N GLU A 93 -5.07 6.29 12.36
CA GLU A 93 -5.17 6.07 13.80
C GLU A 93 -3.84 6.30 14.52
N THR A 94 -2.71 5.89 13.93
CA THR A 94 -1.39 6.17 14.51
C THR A 94 -1.05 7.66 14.47
N ALA A 95 -1.39 8.36 13.39
CA ALA A 95 -1.21 9.81 13.30
C ALA A 95 -2.08 10.60 14.31
N VAL A 96 -3.25 10.08 14.66
CA VAL A 96 -4.14 10.67 15.69
C VAL A 96 -3.65 10.33 17.09
N ALA A 97 -3.14 9.11 17.32
CA ALA A 97 -2.64 8.67 18.62
C ALA A 97 -1.37 9.43 19.08
N GLU A 98 -0.51 9.87 18.14
CA GLU A 98 0.70 10.66 18.44
C GLU A 98 0.42 12.11 18.87
N LYS A 99 -0.85 12.56 18.88
CA LYS A 99 -1.25 13.91 19.30
C LYS A 99 -1.69 14.03 20.77
N LEU A 100 -1.50 12.98 21.57
CA LEU A 100 -1.75 12.94 23.02
C LEU A 100 -0.44 13.01 23.82
#